data_AF-A0A7Y2YNT8-F1
#
_entry.id   AF-A0A7Y2YNT8-F1
#
_cell.length_a   1.000
_cell.length_b   1.000
_cell.length_c   1.000
_cell.angle_alpha   90.00
_cell.angle_beta   90.00
_cell.angle_gamma   90.00
#
_symmetry.space_group_name_H-M   'P 1'
#
loop_
_entity.id
_entity.type
_entity.pdbx_description
1 polymer ?
#
loop_
_entity_poly.entity_id
_entity_poly.type
_entity_poly.pdbx_seq_one_letter_code
_entity_poly.pdbx_strand_id
1 'polypeptide(L)' 'VYTQLLAKEEGMFLGNSAGAAIKGVLQLKEHFKPEDVVVVLFHDHGSRYVGKMFNDEWMREKGYID' A
#
# COMPACT_ATOMS: atom_id res chain seq x y z
N VAL A 1 1.67 5.74 -3.25
CA VAL A 1 0.72 6.30 -2.25
C VAL A 1 0.32 5.26 -1.22
N TYR A 2 -0.52 4.26 -1.53
CA TYR A 2 -1.01 3.28 -0.53
C TYR A 2 0.07 2.49 0.21
N THR A 3 1.17 2.11 -0.45
CA THR A 3 2.31 1.46 0.22
C THR A 3 2.91 2.34 1.33
N GLN A 4 2.96 3.66 1.14
CA GLN A 4 3.42 4.59 2.18
C GLN A 4 2.39 4.75 3.29
N LEU A 5 1.09 4.79 2.96
CA LEU A 5 0.01 4.89 3.95
C LEU A 5 0.02 3.70 4.91
N LEU A 6 0.18 2.47 4.39
CA LEU A 6 0.31 1.27 5.22
C LEU A 6 1.46 1.38 6.23
N ALA A 7 2.60 1.96 5.84
CA ALA A 7 3.71 2.15 6.77
C ALA A 7 3.45 3.27 7.79
N LYS A 8 2.81 4.38 7.37
CA LYS A 8 2.61 5.58 8.20
C LYS A 8 1.43 5.45 9.17
N GLU A 9 0.35 4.81 8.75
CA GLU A 9 -0.92 4.74 9.49
C GLU A 9 -1.05 3.42 10.24
N GLU A 10 -0.63 2.31 9.62
CA GLU A 10 -0.79 0.96 10.19
C GLU A 10 0.51 0.36 10.74
N GLY A 11 1.65 1.06 10.60
CA GLY A 11 2.96 0.56 11.01
C GLY A 11 3.46 -0.65 10.18
N MET A 12 2.83 -0.90 9.03
CA MET A 12 3.13 -2.07 8.19
C MET A 12 4.18 -1.72 7.12
N PHE A 13 5.44 -2.07 7.38
CA PHE A 13 6.55 -1.82 6.46
C PHE A 13 6.67 -2.89 5.35
N LEU A 14 5.88 -2.73 4.30
CA LEU A 14 5.64 -3.75 3.27
C LEU A 14 6.11 -3.32 1.86
N GLY A 15 6.21 -4.28 0.94
CA GLY A 15 6.53 -4.00 -0.45
C GLY A 15 5.36 -3.44 -1.29
N ASN A 16 5.64 -3.10 -2.54
CA ASN A 16 4.70 -2.37 -3.39
C ASN A 16 3.37 -3.09 -3.62
N SER A 17 3.42 -4.43 -3.73
CA SER A 17 2.23 -5.24 -3.97
C SER A 17 1.20 -5.10 -2.85
N ALA A 18 1.63 -4.82 -1.61
CA ALA A 18 0.71 -4.60 -0.49
C ALA A 18 -0.14 -3.35 -0.69
N GLY A 19 0.47 -2.24 -1.12
CA GLY A 19 -0.26 -1.02 -1.44
C GLY A 19 -1.26 -1.21 -2.58
N ALA A 20 -0.88 -1.96 -3.61
CA ALA A 20 -1.77 -2.30 -4.71
C ALA A 20 -2.95 -3.18 -4.25
N ALA A 21 -2.69 -4.21 -3.44
CA ALA A 21 -3.72 -5.10 -2.92
C ALA A 21 -4.74 -4.35 -2.06
N ILE A 22 -4.28 -3.49 -1.15
CA ILE A 22 -5.17 -2.70 -0.29
C ILE A 22 -5.99 -1.69 -1.09
N LYS A 23 -5.39 -1.04 -2.10
CA LYS A 23 -6.19 -0.18 -3.00
C LYS A 23 -7.27 -0.99 -3.72
N GLY A 24 -6.96 -2.19 -4.19
CA GLY A 24 -7.94 -3.11 -4.79
C GLY A 24 -9.09 -3.45 -3.83
N VAL A 25 -8.79 -3.80 -2.58
CA VAL A 25 -9.82 -4.08 -1.55
C VAL A 25 -10.71 -2.86 -1.32
N LEU A 26 -10.14 -1.66 -1.20
CA LEU A 26 -10.92 -0.43 -1.02
C LEU A 26 -11.80 -0.09 -2.23
N GLN A 27 -11.37 -0.44 -3.45
CA GLN A 27 -12.21 -0.31 -4.64
C GLN A 27 -13.39 -1.29 -4.64
N LEU A 28 -13.24 -2.45 -4.00
CA LEU A 28 -14.27 -3.47 -3.89
C LEU A 28 -15.18 -3.30 -2.67
N LYS A 29 -15.08 -2.18 -1.92
CA LYS A 29 -15.79 -1.98 -0.64
C LYS A 29 -17.29 -2.26 -0.68
N GLU A 30 -17.95 -1.99 -1.81
CA GLU A 30 -19.38 -2.21 -2.00
C GLU A 30 -19.78 -3.71 -2.09
N HIS A 31 -18.81 -4.60 -2.23
CA HIS A 31 -19.02 -6.05 -2.28
C HIS A 31 -18.93 -6.74 -0.91
N PHE A 32 -18.59 -5.99 0.15
CA PHE A 32 -18.41 -6.53 1.50
C PHE A 32 -19.51 -6.04 2.43
N LYS A 33 -19.89 -6.91 3.38
CA LYS A 33 -20.79 -6.60 4.50
C LYS A 33 -19.97 -6.29 5.76
N PRO A 34 -20.55 -5.61 6.75
CA PRO A 34 -19.86 -5.30 8.01
C PRO A 34 -19.31 -6.53 8.75
N GLU A 35 -19.92 -7.71 8.54
CA GLU A 35 -19.54 -8.96 9.20
C GLU A 35 -18.52 -9.79 8.40
N ASP A 36 -18.19 -9.39 7.17
CA ASP A 36 -17.25 -10.12 6.33
C ASP A 36 -15.80 -9.91 6.82
N VAL A 37 -15.01 -10.99 6.82
CA VAL A 37 -13.58 -10.94 7.14
C VAL A 37 -12.78 -11.04 5.85
N VAL A 38 -12.09 -9.94 5.49
CA VAL A 38 -11.21 -9.89 4.31
C VAL A 38 -9.78 -10.20 4.75
N VAL A 39 -9.18 -11.23 4.15
CA VAL A 39 -7.78 -11.60 4.37
C VAL A 39 -6.95 -11.22 3.15
N VAL A 40 -5.85 -10.50 3.37
CA VAL A 40 -4.92 -10.08 2.32
C VAL A 40 -3.52 -10.60 2.63
N LEU A 41 -2.89 -11.27 1.66
CA LEU A 41 -1.53 -11.77 1.80
C LEU A 41 -0.52 -10.73 1.29
N PHE A 42 0.43 -10.37 2.15
CA PHE A 42 1.55 -9.51 1.80
C PHE A 42 2.82 -10.33 1.61
N HIS A 43 3.41 -10.22 0.43
CA HIS A 43 4.43 -11.14 -0.05
C HIS A 43 5.85 -10.79 0.45
N ASP A 44 6.10 -9.51 0.77
CA ASP A 44 7.41 -9.04 1.15
C ASP A 44 7.41 -7.73 1.98
N HIS A 45 8.60 -7.39 2.48
CA HIS A 45 8.87 -6.24 3.33
C HIS A 45 9.35 -5.02 2.52
N GLY A 46 9.21 -3.83 3.10
CA GLY A 46 9.52 -2.57 2.43
C GLY A 46 11.01 -2.26 2.22
N SER A 47 11.93 -2.98 2.88
CA SER A 47 13.37 -2.65 2.89
C SER A 47 14.01 -2.58 1.49
N ARG A 48 13.52 -3.40 0.56
CA ARG A 48 14.01 -3.43 -0.84
C ARG A 48 13.64 -2.19 -1.65
N TYR A 49 12.78 -1.34 -1.11
CA TYR A 49 12.20 -0.23 -1.86
C TYR A 49 12.30 1.13 -1.16
N VAL A 50 13.18 1.23 -0.14
CA VAL A 50 13.43 2.48 0.59
C VAL A 50 13.74 3.64 -0.37
N GLY A 51 14.58 3.41 -1.37
CA GLY A 51 14.93 4.40 -2.39
C GLY A 51 13.90 4.58 -3.52
N LYS A 52 12.70 3.98 -3.41
CA LYS A 52 11.63 4.07 -4.41
C LYS A 52 10.37 4.66 -3.80
N MET A 53 9.32 3.87 -3.56
CA MET A 53 8.04 4.40 -3.08
C MET A 53 8.09 4.93 -1.64
N PHE A 54 9.16 4.68 -0.89
CA PHE A 54 9.39 5.32 0.41
C PHE A 54 10.27 6.58 0.32
N ASN A 55 10.75 6.93 -0.87
CA ASN A 55 11.45 8.17 -1.16
C ASN A 55 10.51 9.14 -1.89
N ASP A 56 10.17 10.25 -1.24
CA ASP A 56 9.24 11.24 -1.78
C ASP A 56 9.79 11.96 -3.02
N GLU A 57 11.11 12.14 -3.13
CA GLU A 57 11.74 12.71 -4.33
C GLU A 57 11.52 11.80 -5.54
N TRP A 58 11.81 10.50 -5.38
CA TRP A 58 11.55 9.49 -6.41
C TRP A 58 10.06 9.44 -6.79
N MET A 59 9.17 9.57 -5.81
CA MET A 59 7.72 9.59 -6.06
C MET A 59 7.29 10.80 -6.89
N ARG A 60 7.86 11.99 -6.65
CA ARG A 60 7.62 13.20 -7.45
C ARG A 60 8.19 13.07 -8.86
N GLU A 61 9.43 12.57 -9.00
CA GLU A 61 10.04 12.30 -10.32
C GLU A 61 9.22 11.34 -11.18
N LYS A 62 8.51 10.39 -10.55
CA LYS A 62 7.61 9.46 -11.23
C LYS A 62 6.18 9.99 -11.41
N GLY A 63 5.86 11.19 -10.91
CA GLY A 63 4.54 11.79 -11.01
C GLY A 63 3.47 11.06 -10.19
N TYR A 64 3.87 10.38 -9.10
CA TYR A 64 2.92 9.69 -8.22
C TYR A 64 2.36 10.58 -7.12
N ILE A 65 3.03 11.69 -6.82
CA ILE A 65 2.62 12.74 -5.88
C ILE A 65 3.10 14.09 -6.43
N ASP A 66 2.38 15.16 -6.07
CA ASP A 66 2.67 16.55 -6.47
C ASP A 66 3.74 17.18 -5.59
#